data_AF-A0A2M8DJE6-F1
#
_entry.id   AF-A0A2M8DJE6-F1
#
_cell.length_a   1.000
_cell.length_b   1.000
_cell.length_c   1.000
_cell.angle_alpha   90.00
_cell.angle_beta   90.00
_cell.angle_gamma   90.00
#
_symmetry.space_group_name_H-M   'P 1'
#
loop_
_entity.id
_entity.type
_entity.pdbx_description
1 polymer ?
#
loop_
_entity_poly.entity_id
_entity_poly.type
_entity_poly.pdbx_seq_one_letter_code
_entity_poly.pdbx_strand_id
1 'polypeptide(L)'
;MDTLRRDLVRQRARALRDRVQWLLHGAMAARLDGHPADLVAPLTFLDTYVWLCHEVPEQLRYEVLAVSKNPAFAPLVELLATATERAPFTRGLVEAGFAAATVARLGGDRAAAVREICEAWERWGDLPERRPIARRAVAAAERAMYDALLGPADQERLALIDHLPDPGGPPPRFTKLGVIPVMRCPAGCRHCLFLYRPRVERRRAPAELLAMLSRLTDRLLYTGGDLTGHLDDFTEAVATTPAITTFAILLNGTFAATAAGAEAWFDGLDAALDRRAATSLAPAEVVLEISFDEHHQELRVGADGGVHERIPVANIANLIEAAVRHPRLGLVLLHKQNRRNFSRALFESGVVARLARELHRRGQRLELLSARPGLRPRRDPCDPTRVAPVITEAQFCLSGHRDVPIGLTSSLVDGYGQAALLDASEWLNDRANLEPFLAGAAPGDGFDGDLMFWYDGRVTSFSAVHLAFGNLDDDPIDRILSRHRRDPLLAALRRPTLRLLHLYGEVRNDLEALTRRATSLPHLLHTLTRDAEVRLHLTRRLAGCDPTVTVVRESPSAIQMGSRSRSEAV
;
A
#
# COMPACT_ATOMS: atom_id res chain seq x y z
N MET A 1 17.40 19.70 23.33
CA MET A 1 16.77 19.50 22.01
C MET A 1 15.80 18.33 22.15
N ASP A 2 14.51 18.56 21.90
CA ASP A 2 13.48 17.52 21.92
C ASP A 2 13.91 16.29 21.08
N THR A 3 13.68 15.09 21.60
CA THR A 3 14.10 13.82 20.97
C THR A 3 13.44 13.64 19.62
N LEU A 4 12.16 14.00 19.48
CA LEU A 4 11.45 13.91 18.20
C LEU A 4 12.00 14.89 17.16
N ARG A 5 12.38 16.12 17.57
CA ARG A 5 13.09 17.06 16.68
C ARG A 5 14.40 16.48 16.16
N ARG A 6 15.21 15.87 17.03
CA ARG A 6 16.47 15.21 16.60
C ARG A 6 16.21 14.07 15.62
N ASP A 7 15.17 13.28 15.85
CA ASP A 7 14.79 12.19 14.96
C ASP A 7 14.30 12.71 13.61
N LEU A 8 13.51 13.79 13.60
CA LEU A 8 13.04 14.44 12.38
C LEU A 8 14.21 14.98 11.56
N VAL A 9 15.14 15.71 12.19
CA VAL A 9 16.35 16.24 11.54
C VAL A 9 17.16 15.11 10.90
N ARG A 10 17.40 14.02 11.63
CA ARG A 10 18.14 12.84 11.10
C ARG A 10 17.38 12.13 9.97
N GLN A 11 16.05 12.03 10.08
CA GLN A 11 15.20 11.43 9.05
C GLN A 11 15.25 12.26 7.77
N ARG A 12 15.08 13.57 7.85
CA ARG A 12 15.13 14.48 6.70
C ARG A 12 16.52 14.55 6.08
N ALA A 13 17.59 14.55 6.89
CA ALA A 13 18.97 14.49 6.38
C ALA A 13 19.26 13.20 5.61
N ARG A 14 18.74 12.07 6.09
CA ARG A 14 18.81 10.79 5.36
C ARG A 14 18.04 10.86 4.05
N ALA A 15 16.78 11.31 4.08
CA ALA A 15 15.94 11.43 2.88
C ALA A 15 16.59 12.35 1.82
N LEU A 16 17.18 13.47 2.25
CA LEU A 16 17.93 14.37 1.38
C LEU A 16 19.09 13.65 0.68
N ARG A 17 19.95 12.96 1.44
CA ARG A 17 21.09 12.22 0.88
C ARG A 17 20.63 11.11 -0.06
N ASP A 18 19.64 10.32 0.36
CA ASP A 18 19.12 9.20 -0.40
C ASP A 18 18.48 9.70 -1.72
N ARG A 19 17.79 10.85 -1.71
CA ARG A 19 17.30 11.54 -2.91
C ARG A 19 18.43 11.96 -3.85
N VAL A 20 19.45 12.66 -3.33
CA VAL A 20 20.60 13.11 -4.14
C VAL A 20 21.27 11.92 -4.81
N GLN A 21 21.53 10.83 -4.06
CA GLN A 21 22.13 9.62 -4.59
C GLN A 21 21.27 8.98 -5.68
N TRP A 22 19.96 8.86 -5.46
CA TRP A 22 19.03 8.33 -6.45
C TRP A 22 19.02 9.14 -7.75
N LEU A 23 18.98 10.48 -7.65
CA LEU A 23 19.00 11.37 -8.80
C LEU A 23 20.32 11.27 -9.59
N LEU A 24 21.45 11.29 -8.90
CA LEU A 24 22.79 11.19 -9.51
C LEU A 24 23.06 9.81 -10.11
N HIS A 25 22.49 8.73 -9.57
CA HIS A 25 22.66 7.37 -10.09
C HIS A 25 21.77 7.03 -11.30
N GLY A 26 21.20 8.05 -11.96
CA GLY A 26 20.58 7.91 -13.27
C GLY A 26 19.13 8.36 -13.34
N ALA A 27 18.45 8.56 -12.21
CA ALA A 27 17.06 9.02 -12.27
C ALA A 27 16.93 10.43 -12.86
N MET A 28 17.88 11.31 -12.61
CA MET A 28 17.90 12.62 -13.27
C MET A 28 18.26 12.49 -14.77
N ALA A 29 19.23 11.65 -15.13
CA ALA A 29 19.57 11.40 -16.53
C ALA A 29 18.38 10.85 -17.33
N ALA A 30 17.60 9.93 -16.75
CA ALA A 30 16.39 9.41 -17.36
C ALA A 30 15.27 10.46 -17.53
N ARG A 31 15.19 11.47 -16.63
CA ARG A 31 14.30 12.63 -16.81
C ARG A 31 14.76 13.56 -17.92
N LEU A 32 16.06 13.60 -18.17
CA LEU A 32 16.72 14.43 -19.17
C LEU A 32 16.97 13.68 -20.48
N ASP A 33 16.22 12.61 -20.76
CA ASP A 33 16.40 11.85 -21.99
C ASP A 33 16.38 12.78 -23.22
N GLY A 34 17.37 12.61 -24.10
CA GLY A 34 17.62 13.50 -25.24
C GLY A 34 18.26 14.87 -24.93
N HIS A 35 18.74 15.13 -23.70
CA HIS A 35 19.38 16.40 -23.30
C HIS A 35 20.85 16.21 -22.86
N PRO A 36 21.64 17.30 -22.77
CA PRO A 36 23.06 17.21 -22.41
C PRO A 36 23.27 16.62 -21.00
N ALA A 37 24.13 15.60 -20.91
CA ALA A 37 24.41 14.88 -19.66
C ALA A 37 25.07 15.77 -18.58
N ASP A 38 25.73 16.86 -18.97
CA ASP A 38 26.31 17.85 -18.05
C ASP A 38 25.27 18.56 -17.18
N LEU A 39 23.99 18.54 -17.55
CA LEU A 39 22.89 19.11 -16.76
C LEU A 39 22.49 18.24 -15.55
N VAL A 40 22.88 16.95 -15.52
CA VAL A 40 22.44 15.99 -14.49
C VAL A 40 22.78 16.46 -13.08
N ALA A 41 24.04 16.86 -12.84
CA ALA A 41 24.49 17.31 -11.53
C ALA A 41 23.82 18.64 -11.08
N PRO A 42 23.88 19.74 -11.86
CA PRO A 42 23.27 21.00 -11.43
C PRO A 42 21.75 20.91 -11.25
N LEU A 43 21.05 20.15 -12.10
CA LEU A 43 19.61 19.94 -11.93
C LEU A 43 19.30 19.07 -10.71
N THR A 44 20.13 18.09 -10.38
CA THR A 44 19.98 17.33 -9.14
C THR A 44 20.08 18.23 -7.91
N PHE A 45 21.03 19.16 -7.89
CA PHE A 45 21.18 20.08 -6.75
C PHE A 45 20.03 21.10 -6.69
N LEU A 46 19.55 21.61 -7.82
CA LEU A 46 18.38 22.50 -7.86
C LEU A 46 17.09 21.78 -7.44
N ASP A 47 16.87 20.55 -7.89
CA ASP A 47 15.76 19.70 -7.42
C ASP A 47 15.87 19.44 -5.91
N THR A 48 17.07 19.18 -5.41
CA THR A 48 17.36 19.00 -3.98
C THR A 48 17.06 20.25 -3.16
N TYR A 49 17.41 21.44 -3.65
CA TYR A 49 17.05 22.72 -3.03
C TYR A 49 15.54 22.87 -2.92
N VAL A 50 14.79 22.63 -4.00
CA VAL A 50 13.33 22.76 -3.99
C VAL A 50 12.67 21.72 -3.08
N TRP A 51 13.18 20.48 -3.07
CA TRP A 51 12.76 19.46 -2.11
C TRP A 51 13.00 19.92 -0.67
N LEU A 52 14.18 20.47 -0.36
CA LEU A 52 14.52 20.97 0.97
C LEU A 52 13.57 22.09 1.40
N CYS A 53 13.27 23.03 0.50
CA CYS A 53 12.34 24.12 0.78
C CYS A 53 10.92 23.63 1.10
N HIS A 54 10.49 22.52 0.50
CA HIS A 54 9.14 21.98 0.65
C HIS A 54 9.00 20.98 1.81
N GLU A 55 9.95 20.05 1.95
CA GLU A 55 9.86 18.92 2.88
C GLU A 55 10.47 19.21 4.25
N VAL A 56 11.25 20.29 4.35
CA VAL A 56 11.94 20.68 5.59
C VAL A 56 11.52 22.10 5.97
N PRO A 57 10.90 22.27 7.15
CA PRO A 57 10.60 23.59 7.70
C PRO A 57 11.86 24.45 7.75
N GLU A 58 11.73 25.73 7.41
CA GLU A 58 12.85 26.66 7.25
C GLU A 58 13.79 26.66 8.46
N GLN A 59 13.23 26.69 9.67
CA GLN A 59 13.95 26.67 10.94
C GLN A 59 14.75 25.38 11.21
N LEU A 60 14.54 24.32 10.42
CA LEU A 60 15.26 23.04 10.52
C LEU A 60 16.26 22.82 9.38
N ARG A 61 16.24 23.63 8.31
CA ARG A 61 17.03 23.37 7.10
C ARG A 61 18.52 23.30 7.39
N TYR A 62 19.05 24.26 8.16
CA TYR A 62 20.45 24.27 8.54
C TYR A 62 20.82 23.03 9.37
N GLU A 63 19.99 22.66 10.36
CA GLU A 63 20.23 21.46 11.18
C GLU A 63 20.24 20.17 10.33
N VAL A 64 19.33 20.06 9.37
CA VAL A 64 19.26 18.94 8.42
C VAL A 64 20.51 18.85 7.56
N LEU A 65 20.97 19.99 7.02
CA LEU A 65 22.17 20.05 6.18
C LEU A 65 23.45 19.78 6.99
N ALA A 66 23.53 20.29 8.22
CA ALA A 66 24.67 20.12 9.12
C ALA A 66 24.93 18.67 9.58
N VAL A 67 23.98 17.76 9.36
CA VAL A 67 24.21 16.31 9.56
C VAL A 67 25.24 15.76 8.55
N SER A 68 25.36 16.38 7.37
CA SER A 68 26.40 16.03 6.41
C SER A 68 27.78 16.45 6.93
N LYS A 69 28.70 15.48 7.04
CA LYS A 69 30.08 15.72 7.50
C LYS A 69 31.09 15.73 6.37
N ASN A 70 30.66 15.70 5.10
CA ASN A 70 31.57 15.62 3.97
C ASN A 70 32.08 17.02 3.59
N PRO A 71 33.39 17.33 3.77
CA PRO A 71 33.94 18.67 3.49
C PRO A 71 33.82 19.06 2.01
N ALA A 72 33.81 18.10 1.09
CA ALA A 72 33.68 18.37 -0.34
C ALA A 72 32.33 19.00 -0.72
N PHE A 73 31.31 18.81 0.11
CA PHE A 73 29.98 19.41 -0.09
C PHE A 73 29.73 20.63 0.79
N ALA A 74 30.72 21.12 1.56
CA ALA A 74 30.53 22.29 2.42
C ALA A 74 30.06 23.54 1.66
N PRO A 75 30.61 23.88 0.47
CA PRO A 75 30.10 25.01 -0.31
C PRO A 75 28.65 24.81 -0.79
N LEU A 76 28.28 23.58 -1.16
CA LEU A 76 26.90 23.26 -1.56
C LEU A 76 25.93 23.35 -0.36
N VAL A 77 26.36 22.88 0.82
CA VAL A 77 25.58 22.99 2.06
C VAL A 77 25.33 24.45 2.40
N GLU A 78 26.35 25.31 2.29
CA GLU A 78 26.20 26.74 2.53
C GLU A 78 25.21 27.37 1.54
N LEU A 79 25.32 27.05 0.25
CA LEU A 79 24.38 27.50 -0.78
C LEU A 79 22.94 27.03 -0.50
N LEU A 80 22.75 25.76 -0.13
CA LEU A 80 21.44 25.19 0.21
C LEU A 80 20.83 25.84 1.46
N ALA A 81 21.66 26.27 2.41
CA ALA A 81 21.22 26.89 3.65
C ALA A 81 20.88 28.37 3.49
N THR A 82 21.59 29.09 2.62
CA THR A 82 21.53 30.56 2.53
C THR A 82 20.69 31.08 1.36
N ALA A 83 20.50 30.29 0.30
CA ALA A 83 19.76 30.75 -0.87
C ALA A 83 18.27 30.96 -0.57
N THR A 84 17.80 32.18 -0.83
CA THR A 84 16.40 32.58 -0.59
C THR A 84 15.46 32.15 -1.71
N GLU A 85 15.98 31.99 -2.94
CA GLU A 85 15.21 31.64 -4.12
C GLU A 85 16.00 30.76 -5.10
N ARG A 86 15.27 30.13 -6.04
CA ARG A 86 15.85 29.23 -7.05
C ARG A 86 16.92 29.91 -7.93
N ALA A 87 16.66 31.11 -8.45
CA ALA A 87 17.59 31.76 -9.36
C ALA A 87 18.91 32.19 -8.68
N PRO A 88 18.90 32.82 -7.48
CA PRO A 88 20.12 32.99 -6.68
C PRO A 88 20.85 31.69 -6.37
N PHE A 89 20.12 30.62 -6.02
CA PHE A 89 20.72 29.30 -5.79
C PHE A 89 21.45 28.77 -7.04
N THR A 90 20.81 28.84 -8.21
CA THR A 90 21.41 28.38 -9.49
C THR A 90 22.65 29.19 -9.86
N ARG A 91 22.66 30.52 -9.65
CA ARG A 91 23.87 31.33 -9.84
C ARG A 91 24.99 30.86 -8.93
N GLY A 92 24.70 30.66 -7.65
CA GLY A 92 25.68 30.16 -6.69
C GLY A 92 26.22 28.77 -7.05
N LEU A 93 25.39 27.86 -7.57
CA LEU A 93 25.86 26.56 -8.09
C LEU A 93 26.88 26.70 -9.23
N VAL A 94 26.62 27.62 -10.16
CA VAL A 94 27.50 27.88 -11.30
C VAL A 94 28.81 28.52 -10.83
N GLU A 95 28.75 29.49 -9.93
CA GLU A 95 29.91 30.17 -9.35
C GLU A 95 30.79 29.24 -8.51
N ALA A 96 30.17 28.33 -7.75
CA ALA A 96 30.87 27.33 -6.96
C ALA A 96 31.41 26.15 -7.79
N GLY A 97 31.20 26.14 -9.11
CA GLY A 97 31.77 25.15 -10.03
C GLY A 97 30.99 23.84 -10.14
N PHE A 98 29.82 23.72 -9.51
CA PHE A 98 28.97 22.52 -9.61
C PHE A 98 28.35 22.31 -11.00
N ALA A 99 28.43 23.32 -11.88
CA ALA A 99 27.99 23.30 -13.27
C ALA A 99 29.14 23.53 -14.28
N ALA A 100 30.39 23.25 -13.90
CA ALA A 100 31.57 23.57 -14.74
C ALA A 100 31.50 22.98 -16.15
N ALA A 101 30.98 21.75 -16.30
CA ALA A 101 30.81 21.10 -17.60
C ALA A 101 29.78 21.83 -18.50
N THR A 102 28.66 22.29 -17.91
CA THR A 102 27.64 23.10 -18.60
C THR A 102 28.19 24.44 -19.05
N VAL A 103 28.93 25.12 -18.16
CA VAL A 103 29.61 26.38 -18.50
C VAL A 103 30.61 26.19 -19.64
N ALA A 104 31.40 25.11 -19.62
CA ALA A 104 32.37 24.81 -20.66
C ALA A 104 31.69 24.55 -22.02
N ARG A 105 30.60 23.77 -22.05
CA ARG A 105 29.81 23.51 -23.26
C ARG A 105 29.24 24.80 -23.88
N LEU A 106 28.90 25.77 -23.04
CA LEU A 106 28.38 27.08 -23.45
C LEU A 106 29.47 28.13 -23.69
N GLY A 107 30.71 27.70 -23.96
CA GLY A 107 31.81 28.62 -24.29
C GLY A 107 32.26 29.52 -23.14
N GLY A 108 32.04 29.10 -21.90
CA GLY A 108 32.37 29.88 -20.71
C GLY A 108 31.27 30.85 -20.25
N ASP A 109 30.14 30.93 -20.96
CA ASP A 109 29.03 31.81 -20.60
C ASP A 109 28.27 31.27 -19.38
N ARG A 110 28.62 31.79 -18.21
CA ARG A 110 27.97 31.48 -16.92
C ARG A 110 26.51 31.91 -16.90
N ALA A 111 26.15 33.03 -17.53
CA ALA A 111 24.77 33.52 -17.54
C ALA A 111 23.88 32.62 -18.42
N ALA A 112 24.40 32.15 -19.55
CA ALA A 112 23.73 31.14 -20.37
C ALA A 112 23.54 29.82 -19.59
N ALA A 113 24.56 29.37 -18.85
CA ALA A 113 24.45 28.16 -18.03
C ALA A 113 23.34 28.27 -16.98
N VAL A 114 23.25 29.41 -16.29
CA VAL A 114 22.16 29.67 -15.31
C VAL A 114 20.79 29.60 -15.98
N ARG A 115 20.61 30.26 -17.13
CA ARG A 115 19.34 30.23 -17.87
C ARG A 115 18.96 28.81 -18.28
N GLU A 116 19.89 28.07 -18.88
CA GLU A 116 19.63 26.71 -19.34
C GLU A 116 19.25 25.77 -18.18
N ILE A 117 19.93 25.89 -17.03
CA ILE A 117 19.59 25.08 -15.83
C ILE A 117 18.20 25.44 -15.30
N CYS A 118 17.86 26.73 -15.21
CA CYS A 118 16.53 27.15 -14.74
C CYS A 118 15.42 26.68 -15.70
N GLU A 119 15.59 26.89 -17.01
CA GLU A 119 14.62 26.48 -18.03
C GLU A 119 14.44 24.95 -18.07
N ALA A 120 15.54 24.20 -17.98
CA ALA A 120 15.49 22.74 -17.92
C ALA A 120 14.74 22.26 -16.66
N TRP A 121 14.96 22.91 -15.51
CA TRP A 121 14.26 22.57 -14.29
C TRP A 121 12.77 22.95 -14.31
N GLU A 122 12.38 24.07 -14.90
CA GLU A 122 10.95 24.44 -15.06
C GLU A 122 10.20 23.42 -15.93
N ARG A 123 10.88 22.87 -16.94
CA ARG A 123 10.33 21.83 -17.79
C ARG A 123 10.23 20.48 -17.08
N TRP A 124 11.28 20.06 -16.35
CA TRP A 124 11.45 18.66 -15.90
C TRP A 124 11.46 18.45 -14.38
N GLY A 125 11.48 19.52 -13.59
CA GLY A 125 11.46 19.48 -12.13
C GLY A 125 10.10 19.08 -11.56
N ASP A 126 10.13 18.45 -10.37
CA ASP A 126 8.92 18.17 -9.58
C ASP A 126 8.55 19.43 -8.78
N LEU A 127 7.57 20.21 -9.27
CA LEU A 127 7.07 21.38 -8.55
C LEU A 127 6.20 20.93 -7.37
N PRO A 128 6.41 21.48 -6.16
CA PRO A 128 5.49 21.29 -5.03
C PRO A 128 4.01 21.48 -5.37
N GLU A 129 3.67 22.52 -6.15
CA GLU A 129 2.30 22.80 -6.58
C GLU A 129 1.71 21.71 -7.49
N ARG A 130 2.55 20.97 -8.22
CA ARG A 130 2.12 19.80 -9.00
C ARG A 130 1.69 18.65 -8.09
N ARG A 131 2.19 18.55 -6.85
CA ARG A 131 1.83 17.45 -5.93
C ARG A 131 0.37 17.51 -5.46
N PRO A 132 -0.19 18.63 -4.97
CA PRO A 132 -1.62 18.73 -4.69
C PRO A 132 -2.50 18.42 -5.90
N ILE A 133 -2.11 18.86 -7.10
CA ILE A 133 -2.82 18.56 -8.34
C ILE A 133 -2.78 17.05 -8.62
N ALA A 134 -1.60 16.43 -8.55
CA ALA A 134 -1.44 14.99 -8.72
C ALA A 134 -2.24 14.18 -7.68
N ARG A 135 -2.25 14.62 -6.42
CA ARG A 135 -3.10 14.02 -5.38
C ARG A 135 -4.58 14.10 -5.72
N ARG A 136 -5.08 15.26 -6.18
CA ARG A 136 -6.48 15.41 -6.60
C ARG A 136 -6.80 14.50 -7.79
N ALA A 137 -5.90 14.38 -8.76
CA ALA A 137 -6.08 13.49 -9.91
C ALA A 137 -6.16 12.02 -9.48
N VAL A 138 -5.27 11.57 -8.58
CA VAL A 138 -5.31 10.21 -8.01
C VAL A 138 -6.64 9.97 -7.28
N ALA A 139 -7.07 10.89 -6.43
CA ALA A 139 -8.32 10.78 -5.68
C ALA A 139 -9.55 10.72 -6.61
N ALA A 140 -9.56 11.53 -7.67
CA ALA A 140 -10.63 11.53 -8.67
C ALA A 140 -10.68 10.20 -9.43
N ALA A 141 -9.53 9.67 -9.84
CA ALA A 141 -9.44 8.38 -10.52
C ALA A 141 -9.90 7.20 -9.63
N GLU A 142 -9.52 7.20 -8.35
CA GLU A 142 -10.01 6.21 -7.39
C GLU A 142 -11.52 6.33 -7.18
N ARG A 143 -12.04 7.55 -7.02
CA ARG A 143 -13.48 7.79 -6.89
C ARG A 143 -14.23 7.25 -8.11
N ALA A 144 -13.79 7.59 -9.32
CA ALA A 144 -14.40 7.10 -10.55
C ALA A 144 -14.39 5.56 -10.64
N MET A 145 -13.28 4.92 -10.26
CA MET A 145 -13.18 3.46 -10.19
C MET A 145 -14.20 2.84 -9.21
N TYR A 146 -14.37 3.44 -8.03
CA TYR A 146 -15.36 2.97 -7.06
C TYR A 146 -16.81 3.24 -7.48
N ASP A 147 -17.08 4.39 -8.09
CA ASP A 147 -18.41 4.77 -8.59
C ASP A 147 -18.84 3.85 -9.76
N ALA A 148 -17.87 3.34 -10.54
CA ALA A 148 -18.10 2.42 -11.65
C ALA A 148 -18.18 0.94 -11.21
N LEU A 149 -17.87 0.62 -9.95
CA LEU A 149 -17.84 -0.75 -9.45
C LEU A 149 -19.23 -1.38 -9.54
N LEU A 150 -19.34 -2.58 -10.12
CA LEU A 150 -20.62 -3.24 -10.40
C LEU A 150 -21.54 -2.42 -11.34
N GLY A 151 -20.99 -1.49 -12.10
CA GLY A 151 -21.67 -0.77 -13.18
C GLY A 151 -21.90 -1.63 -14.43
N PRO A 152 -22.41 -1.06 -15.54
CA PRO A 152 -22.85 -1.83 -16.71
C PRO A 152 -21.83 -2.83 -17.26
N ALA A 153 -20.56 -2.42 -17.43
CA ALA A 153 -19.52 -3.30 -17.94
C ALA A 153 -19.14 -4.43 -16.97
N ASP A 154 -19.14 -4.17 -15.66
CA ASP A 154 -18.96 -5.23 -14.67
C ASP A 154 -20.16 -6.18 -14.67
N GLN A 155 -21.39 -5.67 -14.77
CA GLN A 155 -22.60 -6.50 -14.85
C GLN A 155 -22.61 -7.38 -16.10
N GLU A 156 -22.20 -6.83 -17.24
CA GLU A 156 -22.04 -7.61 -18.47
C GLU A 156 -20.95 -8.68 -18.30
N ARG A 157 -19.83 -8.32 -17.68
CA ARG A 157 -18.75 -9.27 -17.38
C ARG A 157 -19.22 -10.41 -16.46
N LEU A 158 -19.97 -10.09 -15.40
CA LEU A 158 -20.51 -11.10 -14.49
C LEU A 158 -21.55 -11.98 -15.19
N ALA A 159 -22.40 -11.41 -16.03
CA ALA A 159 -23.34 -12.17 -16.85
C ALA A 159 -22.62 -13.10 -17.83
N LEU A 160 -21.55 -12.65 -18.47
CA LEU A 160 -20.70 -13.52 -19.31
C LEU A 160 -20.15 -14.70 -18.50
N ILE A 161 -19.60 -14.43 -17.31
CA ILE A 161 -19.04 -15.48 -16.43
C ILE A 161 -20.13 -16.48 -15.99
N ASP A 162 -21.35 -16.03 -15.72
CA ASP A 162 -22.48 -16.90 -15.37
C ASP A 162 -22.77 -17.95 -16.46
N HIS A 163 -22.50 -17.65 -17.73
CA HIS A 163 -22.70 -18.56 -18.87
C HIS A 163 -21.48 -19.45 -19.19
N LEU A 164 -20.33 -19.22 -18.56
CA LEU A 164 -19.15 -20.06 -18.80
C LEU A 164 -19.32 -21.44 -18.15
N PRO A 165 -18.72 -22.49 -18.73
CA PRO A 165 -18.70 -23.82 -18.12
C PRO A 165 -18.15 -23.77 -16.70
N ASP A 166 -18.82 -24.43 -15.76
CA ASP A 166 -18.23 -24.63 -14.43
C ASP A 166 -17.08 -25.63 -14.57
N PRO A 167 -15.85 -25.29 -14.16
CA PRO A 167 -14.75 -26.26 -14.15
C PRO A 167 -15.03 -27.44 -13.20
N GLY A 168 -16.10 -27.38 -12.40
CA GLY A 168 -16.49 -28.41 -11.45
C GLY A 168 -15.61 -28.39 -10.21
N GLY A 169 -15.89 -29.32 -9.29
CA GLY A 169 -15.18 -29.46 -8.01
C GLY A 169 -16.01 -29.02 -6.81
N PRO A 170 -15.54 -29.36 -5.59
CA PRO A 170 -16.21 -28.95 -4.36
C PRO A 170 -16.22 -27.42 -4.23
N PRO A 171 -17.12 -26.85 -3.41
CA PRO A 171 -17.10 -25.43 -3.08
C PRO A 171 -15.68 -24.99 -2.66
N PRO A 172 -15.21 -23.82 -3.09
CA PRO A 172 -13.87 -23.38 -2.73
C PRO A 172 -13.76 -23.25 -1.21
N ARG A 173 -12.82 -23.97 -0.61
CA ARG A 173 -12.35 -23.69 0.74
C ARG A 173 -11.21 -22.68 0.62
N PHE A 174 -11.47 -21.45 1.05
CA PHE A 174 -10.51 -20.35 0.94
C PHE A 174 -9.42 -20.46 1.99
N THR A 175 -8.21 -19.99 1.65
CA THR A 175 -7.10 -19.97 2.61
C THR A 175 -7.35 -18.99 3.75
N LYS A 176 -8.05 -17.89 3.45
CA LYS A 176 -8.66 -16.93 4.38
C LYS A 176 -9.77 -16.17 3.66
N LEU A 177 -10.64 -15.51 4.42
CA LEU A 177 -11.56 -14.53 3.87
C LEU A 177 -11.40 -13.18 4.59
N GLY A 178 -11.50 -12.09 3.84
CA GLY A 178 -11.46 -10.74 4.36
C GLY A 178 -12.87 -10.22 4.69
N VAL A 179 -12.98 -9.44 5.76
CA VAL A 179 -14.15 -8.65 6.11
C VAL A 179 -13.75 -7.17 6.09
N ILE A 180 -14.55 -6.35 5.40
CA ILE A 180 -14.39 -4.89 5.35
C ILE A 180 -15.58 -4.21 6.01
N PRO A 181 -15.48 -3.87 7.30
CA PRO A 181 -16.50 -3.11 8.00
C PRO A 181 -16.59 -1.65 7.53
N VAL A 182 -15.43 -1.06 7.24
CA VAL A 182 -15.29 0.36 6.91
C VAL A 182 -14.01 0.59 6.10
N MET A 183 -14.01 1.60 5.23
CA MET A 183 -12.82 2.06 4.48
C MET A 183 -12.31 3.43 4.91
N ARG A 184 -13.08 4.15 5.73
CA ARG A 184 -12.66 5.45 6.27
C ARG A 184 -11.51 5.25 7.27
N CYS A 185 -10.44 6.03 7.13
CA CYS A 185 -9.30 6.04 8.06
C CYS A 185 -8.77 7.46 8.23
N PRO A 186 -8.76 8.08 9.41
CA PRO A 186 -8.32 9.48 9.54
C PRO A 186 -6.80 9.66 9.34
N ALA A 187 -5.99 8.60 9.43
CA ALA A 187 -4.53 8.69 9.49
C ALA A 187 -3.90 9.30 8.23
N GLY A 188 -4.38 8.98 7.01
CA GLY A 188 -3.91 9.58 5.74
C GLY A 188 -2.44 9.29 5.37
N CYS A 189 -1.94 8.09 5.67
CA CYS A 189 -0.56 7.67 5.45
C CYS A 189 -0.12 7.81 3.98
N ARG A 190 1.13 8.26 3.74
CA ARG A 190 1.61 8.57 2.38
C ARG A 190 1.69 7.36 1.44
N HIS A 191 1.78 6.15 1.97
CA HIS A 191 1.81 4.91 1.20
C HIS A 191 0.43 4.21 1.14
N CYS A 192 -0.63 4.85 1.63
CA CYS A 192 -1.95 4.23 1.65
C CYS A 192 -2.46 4.03 0.23
N LEU A 193 -3.01 2.84 -0.03
CA LEU A 193 -3.71 2.52 -1.28
C LEU A 193 -4.96 3.39 -1.49
N PHE A 194 -5.56 3.93 -0.43
CA PHE A 194 -6.85 4.61 -0.50
C PHE A 194 -6.71 6.10 -0.16
N LEU A 195 -6.61 6.93 -1.20
CA LEU A 195 -6.72 8.38 -1.05
C LEU A 195 -8.19 8.80 -0.98
N TYR A 196 -9.02 8.26 -1.88
CA TYR A 196 -10.47 8.23 -1.78
C TYR A 196 -10.93 7.03 -0.96
N ARG A 197 -11.89 7.26 -0.07
CA ARG A 197 -12.39 6.24 0.87
C ARG A 197 -13.88 6.11 0.67
N PRO A 198 -14.35 5.03 0.01
CA PRO A 198 -15.78 4.85 -0.20
C PRO A 198 -16.49 4.74 1.15
N ARG A 199 -17.73 5.23 1.19
CA ARG A 199 -18.62 4.93 2.32
C ARG A 199 -18.96 3.46 2.30
N VAL A 200 -19.02 2.86 3.47
CA VAL A 200 -19.48 1.49 3.70
C VAL A 200 -20.61 1.61 4.70
N GLU A 201 -21.82 1.37 4.24
CA GLU A 201 -23.01 1.39 5.10
C GLU A 201 -23.32 -0.05 5.47
N ARG A 202 -23.40 -0.34 6.78
CA ARG A 202 -23.73 -1.69 7.24
C ARG A 202 -25.16 -2.03 6.81
N ARG A 203 -25.30 -2.98 5.89
CA ARG A 203 -26.60 -3.46 5.38
C ARG A 203 -27.02 -4.81 5.95
N ARG A 204 -26.07 -5.55 6.52
CA ARG A 204 -26.30 -6.85 7.14
C ARG A 204 -25.76 -6.91 8.56
N ALA A 205 -26.40 -7.69 9.42
CA ALA A 205 -25.86 -8.00 10.73
C ALA A 205 -24.54 -8.80 10.60
N PRO A 206 -23.47 -8.46 11.35
CA PRO A 206 -22.20 -9.17 11.27
C PRO A 206 -22.33 -10.69 11.47
N ALA A 207 -23.16 -11.13 12.43
CA ALA A 207 -23.39 -12.55 12.71
C ALA A 207 -23.89 -13.34 11.48
N GLU A 208 -24.78 -12.75 10.67
CA GLU A 208 -25.30 -13.41 9.47
C GLU A 208 -24.22 -13.58 8.39
N LEU A 209 -23.38 -12.55 8.21
CA LEU A 209 -22.24 -12.64 7.31
C LEU A 209 -21.25 -13.70 7.81
N LEU A 210 -20.87 -13.66 9.09
CA LEU A 210 -19.91 -14.59 9.69
C LEU A 210 -20.36 -16.05 9.60
N ALA A 211 -21.65 -16.33 9.83
CA ALA A 211 -22.22 -17.66 9.67
C ALA A 211 -22.11 -18.19 8.22
N MET A 212 -22.20 -17.30 7.23
CA MET A 212 -21.97 -17.63 5.83
C MET A 212 -20.48 -17.91 5.57
N LEU A 213 -19.58 -17.03 6.04
CA LEU A 213 -18.14 -17.16 5.82
C LEU A 213 -17.55 -18.39 6.51
N SER A 214 -18.08 -18.79 7.67
CA SER A 214 -17.62 -19.95 8.43
C SER A 214 -17.85 -21.27 7.69
N ARG A 215 -18.65 -21.29 6.61
CA ARG A 215 -18.82 -22.47 5.74
C ARG A 215 -17.74 -22.57 4.66
N LEU A 216 -16.95 -21.51 4.46
CA LEU A 216 -16.05 -21.32 3.32
C LEU A 216 -14.57 -21.28 3.73
N THR A 217 -14.28 -20.99 4.99
CA THR A 217 -12.91 -20.93 5.52
C THR A 217 -12.92 -21.20 7.02
N ASP A 218 -11.73 -21.47 7.56
CA ASP A 218 -11.43 -21.49 9.00
C ASP A 218 -10.59 -20.27 9.43
N ARG A 219 -10.23 -19.37 8.49
CA ARG A 219 -9.41 -18.18 8.75
C ARG A 219 -10.08 -16.90 8.30
N LEU A 220 -10.18 -15.94 9.20
CA LEU A 220 -10.87 -14.66 8.97
C LEU A 220 -9.95 -13.48 9.23
N LEU A 221 -9.93 -12.50 8.33
CA LEU A 221 -9.21 -11.24 8.49
C LEU A 221 -10.17 -10.05 8.48
N TYR A 222 -10.19 -9.27 9.55
CA TYR A 222 -10.82 -7.95 9.56
C TYR A 222 -9.82 -6.90 9.06
N THR A 223 -10.18 -6.14 8.02
CA THR A 223 -9.30 -5.13 7.42
C THR A 223 -10.10 -4.00 6.76
N GLY A 224 -9.39 -3.02 6.16
CA GLY A 224 -9.98 -1.88 5.47
C GLY A 224 -9.40 -0.56 5.96
N GLY A 225 -10.27 0.30 6.51
CA GLY A 225 -9.93 1.59 7.07
C GLY A 225 -9.46 1.52 8.52
N ASP A 226 -9.92 2.47 9.33
CA ASP A 226 -9.71 2.48 10.77
C ASP A 226 -10.82 1.70 11.46
N LEU A 227 -10.48 0.52 11.98
CA LEU A 227 -11.43 -0.41 12.58
C LEU A 227 -11.66 -0.15 14.08
N THR A 228 -11.20 0.98 14.64
CA THR A 228 -11.43 1.33 16.05
C THR A 228 -12.91 1.25 16.44
N GLY A 229 -13.82 1.68 15.56
CA GLY A 229 -15.27 1.57 15.78
C GLY A 229 -15.88 0.17 15.60
N HIS A 230 -15.06 -0.84 15.28
CA HIS A 230 -15.47 -2.22 14.97
C HIS A 230 -14.69 -3.25 15.79
N LEU A 231 -14.00 -2.82 16.85
CA LEU A 231 -13.27 -3.74 17.74
C LEU A 231 -14.21 -4.72 18.43
N ASP A 232 -15.39 -4.25 18.88
CA ASP A 232 -16.40 -5.10 19.52
C ASP A 232 -16.99 -6.12 18.54
N ASP A 233 -17.22 -5.74 17.28
CA ASP A 233 -17.67 -6.68 16.24
C ASP A 233 -16.66 -7.83 16.09
N PHE A 234 -15.35 -7.54 16.12
CA PHE A 234 -14.30 -8.54 16.02
C PHE A 234 -14.21 -9.41 17.27
N THR A 235 -14.26 -8.81 18.46
CA THR A 235 -14.29 -9.53 19.74
C THR A 235 -15.46 -10.51 19.82
N GLU A 236 -16.64 -10.10 19.35
CA GLU A 236 -17.81 -10.96 19.32
C GLU A 236 -17.70 -12.07 18.26
N ALA A 237 -17.09 -11.77 17.10
CA ALA A 237 -16.80 -12.78 16.08
C ALA A 237 -15.91 -13.91 16.64
N VAL A 238 -14.88 -13.56 17.41
CA VAL A 238 -14.00 -14.54 18.09
C VAL A 238 -14.81 -15.44 19.03
N ALA A 239 -15.66 -14.84 19.87
CA ALA A 239 -16.43 -15.57 20.86
C ALA A 239 -17.44 -16.57 20.25
N THR A 240 -18.05 -16.20 19.12
CA THR A 240 -19.29 -16.87 18.66
C THR A 240 -19.19 -17.61 17.33
N THR A 241 -18.18 -17.34 16.48
CA THR A 241 -18.16 -17.90 15.11
C THR A 241 -17.64 -19.35 15.11
N PRO A 242 -18.47 -20.37 14.83
CA PRO A 242 -18.14 -21.75 15.16
C PRO A 242 -16.95 -22.36 14.41
N ALA A 243 -16.96 -22.26 13.08
CA ALA A 243 -16.00 -22.96 12.22
C ALA A 243 -14.74 -22.14 11.89
N ILE A 244 -14.66 -20.89 12.35
CA ILE A 244 -13.43 -20.09 12.26
C ILE A 244 -12.58 -20.41 13.49
N THR A 245 -11.32 -20.78 13.25
CA THR A 245 -10.33 -21.10 14.29
C THR A 245 -9.13 -20.16 14.27
N THR A 246 -8.93 -19.39 13.20
CA THR A 246 -7.89 -18.36 13.14
C THR A 246 -8.51 -17.02 12.81
N PHE A 247 -8.32 -16.04 13.69
CA PHE A 247 -8.81 -14.69 13.53
C PHE A 247 -7.64 -13.72 13.47
N ALA A 248 -7.68 -12.81 12.49
CA ALA A 248 -6.75 -11.71 12.38
C ALA A 248 -7.50 -10.39 12.24
N ILE A 249 -6.94 -9.33 12.81
CA ILE A 249 -7.43 -7.96 12.61
C ILE A 249 -6.27 -7.02 12.30
N LEU A 250 -6.39 -6.27 11.21
CA LEU A 250 -5.39 -5.30 10.75
C LEU A 250 -5.77 -3.89 11.22
N LEU A 251 -4.93 -3.30 12.05
CA LEU A 251 -5.13 -2.00 12.70
C LEU A 251 -3.92 -1.09 12.46
N ASN A 252 -4.06 0.19 12.79
CA ASN A 252 -2.96 1.16 12.72
C ASN A 252 -2.41 1.57 14.10
N GLY A 253 -3.02 1.09 15.19
CA GLY A 253 -2.64 1.39 16.57
C GLY A 253 -3.28 2.66 17.18
N THR A 254 -4.14 3.37 16.46
CA THR A 254 -4.78 4.60 16.99
C THR A 254 -5.69 4.34 18.20
N PHE A 255 -6.42 3.22 18.22
CA PHE A 255 -7.25 2.79 19.36
C PHE A 255 -6.46 2.62 20.67
N ALA A 256 -5.16 2.33 20.58
CA ALA A 256 -4.28 2.12 21.72
C ALA A 256 -3.61 3.42 22.23
N ALA A 257 -4.35 4.53 22.20
CA ALA A 257 -3.84 5.84 22.61
C ALA A 257 -3.41 5.89 24.09
N THR A 258 -3.97 5.01 24.93
CA THR A 258 -3.59 4.87 26.35
C THR A 258 -3.30 3.41 26.68
N ALA A 259 -2.47 3.18 27.70
CA ALA A 259 -2.18 1.83 28.19
C ALA A 259 -3.45 1.13 28.69
N ALA A 260 -4.33 1.85 29.41
CA ALA A 260 -5.61 1.32 29.89
C ALA A 260 -6.55 0.95 28.75
N GLY A 261 -6.61 1.74 27.67
CA GLY A 261 -7.44 1.43 26.50
C GLY A 261 -6.93 0.21 25.73
N ALA A 262 -5.60 0.07 25.61
CA ALA A 262 -4.99 -1.12 25.04
C ALA A 262 -5.31 -2.36 25.89
N GLU A 263 -5.11 -2.28 27.21
CA GLU A 263 -5.40 -3.39 28.12
C GLU A 263 -6.86 -3.81 28.08
N ALA A 264 -7.79 -2.87 28.20
CA ALA A 264 -9.21 -3.17 28.24
C ALA A 264 -9.69 -3.92 26.99
N TRP A 265 -9.09 -3.66 25.83
CA TRP A 265 -9.44 -4.41 24.63
C TRP A 265 -8.83 -5.82 24.61
N PHE A 266 -7.60 -5.99 25.09
CA PHE A 266 -7.00 -7.32 25.25
C PHE A 266 -7.76 -8.16 26.28
N ASP A 267 -8.17 -7.58 27.42
CA ASP A 267 -9.09 -8.19 28.39
C ASP A 267 -10.37 -8.66 27.72
N GLY A 268 -10.95 -7.82 26.85
CA GLY A 268 -12.15 -8.15 26.08
C GLY A 268 -11.96 -9.36 25.15
N LEU A 269 -10.78 -9.48 24.52
CA LEU A 269 -10.43 -10.61 23.66
C LEU A 269 -10.18 -11.89 24.46
N ASP A 270 -9.50 -11.82 25.60
CA ASP A 270 -9.34 -12.98 26.49
C ASP A 270 -10.69 -13.45 27.03
N ALA A 271 -11.55 -12.52 27.45
CA ALA A 271 -12.92 -12.83 27.85
C ALA A 271 -13.71 -13.46 26.69
N ALA A 272 -13.50 -13.03 25.44
CA ALA A 272 -14.12 -13.65 24.27
C ALA A 272 -13.63 -15.09 24.05
N LEU A 273 -12.33 -15.34 24.23
CA LEU A 273 -11.77 -16.69 24.17
C LEU A 273 -12.28 -17.59 25.31
N ASP A 274 -12.48 -17.04 26.50
CA ASP A 274 -13.06 -17.77 27.64
C ASP A 274 -14.53 -18.09 27.42
N ARG A 275 -15.33 -17.11 26.92
CA ARG A 275 -16.71 -17.35 26.50
C ARG A 275 -16.77 -18.46 25.45
N ARG A 276 -15.87 -18.43 24.46
CA ARG A 276 -15.77 -19.47 23.44
C ARG A 276 -15.45 -20.83 24.06
N ALA A 277 -14.46 -20.90 24.96
CA ALA A 277 -14.05 -22.13 25.61
C ALA A 277 -15.15 -22.74 26.51
N ALA A 278 -16.07 -21.92 27.02
CA ALA A 278 -17.25 -22.36 27.77
C ALA A 278 -18.37 -22.96 26.90
N THR A 279 -18.19 -22.98 25.57
CA THR A 279 -19.12 -23.58 24.60
C THR A 279 -18.52 -24.86 23.99
N SER A 280 -19.24 -25.48 23.05
CA SER A 280 -18.73 -26.61 22.27
C SER A 280 -17.88 -26.20 21.06
N LEU A 281 -17.49 -24.93 20.94
CA LEU A 281 -16.71 -24.42 19.81
C LEU A 281 -15.23 -24.81 19.90
N ALA A 282 -14.60 -25.05 18.76
CA ALA A 282 -13.16 -25.35 18.70
C ALA A 282 -12.32 -24.17 19.19
N PRO A 283 -11.15 -24.37 19.82
CA PRO A 283 -10.26 -23.28 20.22
C PRO A 283 -9.93 -22.32 19.07
N ALA A 284 -9.72 -21.05 19.41
CA ALA A 284 -9.37 -20.02 18.44
C ALA A 284 -7.97 -19.44 18.70
N GLU A 285 -7.24 -19.20 17.62
CA GLU A 285 -6.02 -18.40 17.56
C GLU A 285 -6.39 -16.99 17.11
N VAL A 286 -5.89 -15.97 17.82
CA VAL A 286 -6.16 -14.56 17.52
C VAL A 286 -4.85 -13.83 17.31
N VAL A 287 -4.73 -13.14 16.17
CA VAL A 287 -3.54 -12.37 15.79
C VAL A 287 -3.91 -10.92 15.52
N LEU A 288 -3.25 -10.00 16.21
CA LEU A 288 -3.38 -8.57 16.02
C LEU A 288 -2.26 -8.12 15.08
N GLU A 289 -2.64 -7.63 13.91
CA GLU A 289 -1.71 -7.12 12.91
C GLU A 289 -1.69 -5.58 12.95
N ILE A 290 -0.60 -4.99 13.38
CA ILE A 290 -0.50 -3.54 13.62
C ILE A 290 0.41 -2.90 12.59
N SER A 291 -0.16 -1.99 11.80
CA SER A 291 0.58 -1.20 10.81
C SER A 291 1.64 -0.32 11.49
N PHE A 292 2.90 -0.61 11.20
CA PHE A 292 4.07 -0.09 11.89
C PHE A 292 5.24 0.13 10.94
N ASP A 293 5.39 1.37 10.46
CA ASP A 293 6.43 1.77 9.51
C ASP A 293 6.71 3.29 9.56
N GLU A 294 7.69 3.73 8.76
CA GLU A 294 8.10 5.14 8.69
C GLU A 294 6.97 6.11 8.29
N HIS A 295 5.94 5.64 7.59
CA HIS A 295 4.83 6.47 7.12
C HIS A 295 3.62 6.43 8.07
N HIS A 296 3.35 5.30 8.72
CA HIS A 296 2.32 5.22 9.78
C HIS A 296 2.73 6.06 10.99
N GLN A 297 3.97 5.95 11.44
CA GLN A 297 4.54 6.73 12.56
C GLN A 297 5.37 7.93 12.04
N GLU A 298 4.95 8.53 10.93
CA GLU A 298 5.68 9.65 10.31
C GLU A 298 5.83 10.85 11.26
N LEU A 299 7.04 11.42 11.34
CA LEU A 299 7.30 12.67 12.05
C LEU A 299 6.83 13.88 11.24
N ARG A 300 6.07 14.75 11.88
CA ARG A 300 5.51 15.97 11.31
C ARG A 300 5.73 17.15 12.21
N VAL A 301 5.75 18.34 11.61
CA VAL A 301 5.76 19.60 12.33
C VAL A 301 4.33 20.14 12.37
N GLY A 302 3.84 20.44 13.58
CA GLY A 302 2.53 21.04 13.83
C GLY A 302 2.50 22.53 13.51
N ALA A 303 1.30 23.11 13.56
CA ALA A 303 1.12 24.55 13.37
C ALA A 303 1.81 25.39 14.47
N ASP A 304 2.02 24.80 15.64
CA ASP A 304 2.77 25.34 16.78
C ASP A 304 4.30 25.22 16.63
N GLY A 305 4.78 24.62 15.54
CA GLY A 305 6.20 24.32 15.32
C GLY A 305 6.72 23.09 16.08
N GLY A 306 5.86 22.41 16.86
CA GLY A 306 6.18 21.20 17.60
C GLY A 306 6.29 19.97 16.68
N VAL A 307 7.16 19.02 17.03
CA VAL A 307 7.30 17.76 16.26
C VAL A 307 6.44 16.68 16.90
N HIS A 308 5.58 16.05 16.11
CA HIS A 308 4.71 14.96 16.55
C HIS A 308 4.73 13.80 15.55
N GLU A 309 4.33 12.62 16.02
CA GLU A 309 4.14 11.44 15.17
C GLU A 309 2.70 11.39 14.64
N ARG A 310 2.51 10.98 13.38
CA ARG A 310 1.16 10.75 12.80
C ARG A 310 0.34 9.78 13.64
N ILE A 311 0.95 8.66 14.00
CA ILE A 311 0.48 7.73 15.02
C ILE A 311 1.67 7.55 15.98
N PRO A 312 1.53 7.81 17.28
CA PRO A 312 2.65 7.70 18.20
C PRO A 312 3.19 6.28 18.34
N VAL A 313 4.52 6.13 18.42
CA VAL A 313 5.12 4.84 18.82
C VAL A 313 4.74 4.44 20.24
N ALA A 314 4.33 5.42 21.07
CA ALA A 314 3.78 5.20 22.39
C ALA A 314 2.52 4.31 22.36
N ASN A 315 1.69 4.41 21.31
CA ASN A 315 0.53 3.54 21.14
C ASN A 315 0.95 2.09 20.89
N ILE A 316 2.01 1.90 20.09
CA ILE A 316 2.57 0.58 19.78
C ILE A 316 3.23 -0.02 21.03
N ALA A 317 3.89 0.81 21.84
CA ALA A 317 4.42 0.39 23.14
C ALA A 317 3.30 -0.08 24.09
N ASN A 318 2.16 0.63 24.15
CA ASN A 318 0.99 0.19 24.93
C ASN A 318 0.52 -1.21 24.51
N LEU A 319 0.48 -1.48 23.20
CA LEU A 319 0.08 -2.79 22.65
C LEU A 319 1.07 -3.90 23.00
N ILE A 320 2.37 -3.60 22.95
CA ILE A 320 3.41 -4.55 23.31
C ILE A 320 3.35 -4.91 24.80
N GLU A 321 3.15 -3.92 25.67
CA GLU A 321 3.02 -4.12 27.11
C GLU A 321 1.71 -4.86 27.48
N ALA A 322 0.64 -4.68 26.71
CA ALA A 322 -0.59 -5.47 26.85
C ALA A 322 -0.36 -6.92 26.38
N ALA A 323 0.21 -7.13 25.19
CA ALA A 323 0.44 -8.47 24.65
C ALA A 323 1.22 -9.40 25.59
N VAL A 324 2.20 -8.85 26.32
CA VAL A 324 2.96 -9.61 27.33
C VAL A 324 2.09 -10.14 28.48
N ARG A 325 1.04 -9.41 28.87
CA ARG A 325 0.09 -9.83 29.92
C ARG A 325 -0.98 -10.79 29.40
N HIS A 326 -1.12 -10.89 28.08
CA HIS A 326 -2.14 -11.68 27.39
C HIS A 326 -1.49 -12.65 26.39
N PRO A 327 -0.70 -13.65 26.86
CA PRO A 327 0.14 -14.50 26.01
C PRO A 327 -0.64 -15.40 25.03
N ARG A 328 -1.97 -15.49 25.17
CA ARG A 328 -2.86 -16.22 24.24
C ARG A 328 -3.07 -15.47 22.92
N LEU A 329 -2.76 -14.18 22.89
CA LEU A 329 -2.98 -13.29 21.75
C LEU A 329 -1.66 -13.02 21.03
N GLY A 330 -1.62 -13.29 19.72
CA GLY A 330 -0.46 -12.98 18.88
C GLY A 330 -0.42 -11.50 18.52
N LEU A 331 0.77 -10.89 18.54
CA LEU A 331 0.99 -9.51 18.06
C LEU A 331 2.01 -9.49 16.93
N VAL A 332 1.67 -8.89 15.80
CA VAL A 332 2.53 -8.75 14.63
C VAL A 332 2.58 -7.29 14.16
N LEU A 333 3.77 -6.74 14.02
CA LEU A 333 4.02 -5.41 13.47
C LEU A 333 4.21 -5.49 11.95
N LEU A 334 3.33 -4.85 11.18
CA LEU A 334 3.37 -4.82 9.72
C LEU A 334 4.19 -3.63 9.22
N HIS A 335 5.36 -3.89 8.67
CA HIS A 335 6.30 -2.88 8.19
C HIS A 335 6.31 -2.74 6.66
N LYS A 336 6.58 -1.53 6.16
CA LYS A 336 6.78 -1.26 4.73
C LYS A 336 8.25 -1.15 4.37
N GLN A 337 8.67 -2.01 3.44
CA GLN A 337 10.07 -2.19 3.07
C GLN A 337 10.70 -0.89 2.56
N ASN A 338 11.85 -0.55 3.12
CA ASN A 338 12.69 0.57 2.71
C ASN A 338 14.17 0.15 2.74
N ARG A 339 15.08 1.08 2.41
CA ARG A 339 16.54 0.83 2.35
C ARG A 339 17.12 0.20 3.63
N ARG A 340 16.47 0.37 4.80
CA ARG A 340 16.93 -0.23 6.05
C ARG A 340 16.75 -1.75 6.10
N ASN A 341 15.84 -2.32 5.30
CA ASN A 341 15.60 -3.77 5.27
C ASN A 341 16.81 -4.57 4.76
N PHE A 342 17.80 -3.94 4.14
CA PHE A 342 19.03 -4.63 3.72
C PHE A 342 20.02 -4.93 4.86
N SER A 343 19.80 -4.46 6.09
CA SER A 343 20.72 -4.71 7.21
C SER A 343 20.07 -4.55 8.58
N ARG A 344 20.86 -4.70 9.64
CA ARG A 344 20.43 -4.41 11.03
C ARG A 344 19.98 -2.98 11.27
N ALA A 345 20.26 -2.07 10.34
CA ALA A 345 19.76 -0.70 10.38
C ALA A 345 18.22 -0.61 10.48
N LEU A 346 17.50 -1.66 10.05
CA LEU A 346 16.05 -1.79 10.26
C LEU A 346 15.67 -1.70 11.75
N PHE A 347 16.47 -2.27 12.63
CA PHE A 347 16.18 -2.36 14.07
C PHE A 347 16.86 -1.26 14.89
N GLU A 348 17.98 -0.76 14.41
CA GLU A 348 18.83 0.20 15.12
C GLU A 348 18.51 1.66 14.79
N SER A 349 17.67 1.91 13.78
CA SER A 349 17.30 3.26 13.36
C SER A 349 15.82 3.37 12.97
N GLY A 350 15.35 4.61 12.72
CA GLY A 350 14.00 4.82 12.23
C GLY A 350 12.92 4.54 13.27
N VAL A 351 11.77 4.04 12.81
CA VAL A 351 10.60 3.79 13.65
C VAL A 351 10.83 2.71 14.71
N VAL A 352 11.56 1.62 14.40
CA VAL A 352 11.88 0.56 15.38
C VAL A 352 12.74 1.12 16.51
N ALA A 353 13.74 1.94 16.19
CA ALA A 353 14.58 2.55 17.22
C ALA A 353 13.80 3.56 18.08
N ARG A 354 12.82 4.28 17.52
CA ARG A 354 11.92 5.15 18.29
C ARG A 354 11.07 4.32 19.26
N LEU A 355 10.49 3.23 18.80
CA LEU A 355 9.75 2.29 19.64
C LEU A 355 10.63 1.69 20.76
N ALA A 356 11.85 1.25 20.44
CA ALA A 356 12.77 0.71 21.44
C ALA A 356 13.15 1.75 22.52
N ARG A 357 13.36 3.02 22.13
CA ARG A 357 13.59 4.12 23.09
C ARG A 357 12.37 4.40 23.95
N GLU A 358 11.19 4.36 23.36
CA GLU A 358 9.93 4.56 24.07
C GLU A 358 9.71 3.48 25.13
N LEU A 359 9.92 2.21 24.78
CA LEU A 359 9.90 1.10 25.73
C LEU A 359 10.98 1.24 26.81
N HIS A 360 12.20 1.62 26.44
CA HIS A 360 13.29 1.87 27.39
C HIS A 360 12.96 2.93 28.43
N ARG A 361 12.31 4.02 28.01
CA ARG A 361 11.84 5.07 28.91
C ARG A 361 10.80 4.57 29.92
N ARG A 362 10.07 3.49 29.59
CA ARG A 362 9.11 2.81 30.46
C ARG A 362 9.74 1.68 31.29
N GLY A 363 11.07 1.54 31.27
CA GLY A 363 11.79 0.48 31.98
C GLY A 363 11.78 -0.88 31.26
N GLN A 364 11.26 -0.94 30.04
CA GLN A 364 11.22 -2.15 29.22
C GLN A 364 12.40 -2.20 28.25
N ARG A 365 12.80 -3.39 27.81
CA ARG A 365 13.83 -3.54 26.77
C ARG A 365 13.34 -4.49 25.69
N LEU A 366 13.35 -4.01 24.45
CA LEU A 366 13.02 -4.81 23.28
C LEU A 366 14.26 -5.59 22.81
N GLU A 367 14.16 -6.91 22.72
CA GLU A 367 15.23 -7.81 22.31
C GLU A 367 14.87 -8.48 20.98
N LEU A 368 15.82 -8.53 20.05
CA LEU A 368 15.66 -9.23 18.78
C LEU A 368 15.96 -10.72 18.99
N LEU A 369 14.96 -11.58 18.76
CA LEU A 369 15.10 -13.03 18.84
C LEU A 369 15.61 -13.62 17.52
N SER A 370 15.04 -13.20 16.40
CA SER A 370 15.44 -13.65 15.08
C SER A 370 15.10 -12.62 14.00
N ALA A 371 15.82 -12.66 12.88
CA ALA A 371 15.53 -11.89 11.68
C ALA A 371 15.87 -12.74 10.45
N ARG A 372 14.96 -12.78 9.47
CA ARG A 372 15.08 -13.64 8.28
C ARG A 372 14.89 -12.80 7.02
N PRO A 373 15.81 -12.91 6.04
CA PRO A 373 15.59 -12.35 4.72
C PRO A 373 14.55 -13.16 3.96
N GLY A 374 13.81 -12.48 3.08
CA GLY A 374 12.94 -13.15 2.11
C GLY A 374 13.74 -13.87 1.03
N LEU A 375 13.06 -14.62 0.18
CA LEU A 375 13.71 -15.41 -0.88
C LEU A 375 14.13 -14.58 -2.09
N ARG A 376 13.35 -13.54 -2.43
CA ARG A 376 13.56 -12.76 -3.65
C ARG A 376 14.43 -11.53 -3.38
N PRO A 377 15.41 -11.24 -4.26
CA PRO A 377 16.24 -10.06 -4.11
C PRO A 377 15.44 -8.77 -4.35
N ARG A 378 15.95 -7.67 -3.82
CA ARG A 378 15.52 -6.29 -4.09
C ARG A 378 16.71 -5.49 -4.58
N ARG A 379 16.45 -4.51 -5.45
CA ARG A 379 17.45 -3.52 -5.89
C ARG A 379 17.34 -2.30 -4.99
N ASP A 380 18.47 -1.83 -4.48
CA ASP A 380 18.51 -0.63 -3.65
C ASP A 380 18.32 0.63 -4.54
N PRO A 381 17.27 1.46 -4.33
CA PRO A 381 16.96 2.54 -5.26
C PRO A 381 18.05 3.62 -5.37
N CYS A 382 18.86 3.82 -4.34
CA CYS A 382 19.96 4.81 -4.37
C CYS A 382 21.35 4.16 -4.45
N ASP A 383 21.41 2.84 -4.64
CA ASP A 383 22.63 2.11 -5.04
C ASP A 383 22.23 0.95 -5.96
N PRO A 384 22.06 1.20 -7.27
CA PRO A 384 21.59 0.18 -8.21
C PRO A 384 22.47 -1.08 -8.28
N THR A 385 23.74 -0.99 -7.85
CA THR A 385 24.67 -2.12 -7.81
C THR A 385 24.35 -3.10 -6.68
N ARG A 386 23.64 -2.63 -5.64
CA ARG A 386 23.22 -3.45 -4.52
C ARG A 386 21.90 -4.15 -4.84
N VAL A 387 22.01 -5.42 -5.21
CA VAL A 387 20.88 -6.33 -5.40
C VAL A 387 21.01 -7.51 -4.44
N ALA A 388 20.13 -7.60 -3.45
CA ALA A 388 20.19 -8.63 -2.43
C ALA A 388 18.81 -8.92 -1.82
N PRO A 389 18.59 -10.12 -1.25
CA PRO A 389 17.47 -10.36 -0.36
C PRO A 389 17.43 -9.37 0.81
N VAL A 390 16.23 -9.01 1.24
CA VAL A 390 16.01 -8.07 2.35
C VAL A 390 15.29 -8.76 3.49
N ILE A 391 15.48 -8.27 4.71
CA ILE A 391 14.76 -8.74 5.90
C ILE A 391 13.25 -8.55 5.67
N THR A 392 12.52 -9.67 5.61
CA THR A 392 11.06 -9.69 5.48
C THR A 392 10.37 -10.07 6.77
N GLU A 393 11.06 -10.79 7.66
CA GLU A 393 10.50 -11.28 8.92
C GLU A 393 11.47 -11.05 10.07
N ALA A 394 10.94 -10.72 11.25
CA ALA A 394 11.69 -10.69 12.50
C ALA A 394 10.78 -11.07 13.67
N GLN A 395 11.40 -11.47 14.77
CA GLN A 395 10.73 -11.70 16.04
C GLN A 395 11.45 -10.92 17.14
N PHE A 396 10.68 -10.24 17.96
CA PHE A 396 11.14 -9.54 19.15
C PHE A 396 10.51 -10.12 20.41
N CYS A 397 11.03 -9.76 21.56
CA CYS A 397 10.35 -9.92 22.85
C CYS A 397 10.71 -8.76 23.78
N LEU A 398 9.96 -8.58 24.87
CA LEU A 398 10.45 -7.80 26.00
C LEU A 398 11.40 -8.65 26.85
N SER A 399 12.45 -8.04 27.40
CA SER A 399 13.35 -8.71 28.35
C SER A 399 12.54 -9.30 29.51
N GLY A 400 12.77 -10.59 29.80
CA GLY A 400 11.99 -11.33 30.80
C GLY A 400 10.74 -12.04 30.25
N HIS A 401 10.35 -11.80 29.00
CA HIS A 401 9.14 -12.34 28.37
C HIS A 401 9.44 -13.00 27.01
N ARG A 402 10.46 -13.88 26.97
CA ARG A 402 10.93 -14.51 25.72
C ARG A 402 9.92 -15.51 25.12
N ASP A 403 8.98 -15.97 25.92
CA ASP A 403 7.88 -16.87 25.59
C ASP A 403 6.70 -16.17 24.89
N VAL A 404 6.67 -14.82 24.89
CA VAL A 404 5.66 -14.01 24.20
C VAL A 404 6.31 -13.24 23.05
N PRO A 405 6.58 -13.90 21.90
CA PRO A 405 7.22 -13.25 20.77
C PRO A 405 6.28 -12.25 20.07
N ILE A 406 6.83 -11.11 19.72
CA ILE A 406 6.19 -10.08 18.89
C ILE A 406 6.74 -10.22 17.48
N GLY A 407 5.88 -10.57 16.53
CA GLY A 407 6.27 -10.69 15.13
C GLY A 407 6.51 -9.33 14.49
N LEU A 408 7.34 -9.30 13.46
CA LEU A 408 7.38 -8.25 12.46
C LEU A 408 7.42 -8.90 11.09
N THR A 409 6.49 -8.52 10.24
CA THR A 409 6.50 -8.89 8.82
C THR A 409 6.64 -7.61 8.00
N SER A 410 7.34 -7.66 6.88
CA SER A 410 7.48 -6.51 6.01
C SER A 410 7.13 -6.79 4.58
N SER A 411 6.31 -5.90 4.02
CA SER A 411 5.78 -5.98 2.66
C SER A 411 6.24 -4.78 1.84
N LEU A 412 6.19 -4.95 0.52
CA LEU A 412 6.47 -3.87 -0.41
C LEU A 412 5.39 -2.78 -0.35
N VAL A 413 5.74 -1.63 -0.90
CA VAL A 413 4.77 -0.59 -1.26
C VAL A 413 4.53 -0.71 -2.75
N ASP A 414 3.30 -0.97 -3.16
CA ASP A 414 2.92 -0.89 -4.56
C ASP A 414 2.55 0.56 -4.90
N GLY A 415 3.06 1.05 -6.03
CA GLY A 415 2.97 2.46 -6.43
C GLY A 415 1.60 2.90 -6.97
N TYR A 416 0.50 2.47 -6.35
CA TYR A 416 -0.86 2.91 -6.66
C TYR A 416 -1.46 3.74 -5.51
N GLY A 417 -2.55 4.44 -5.79
CA GLY A 417 -3.16 5.39 -4.86
C GLY A 417 -2.19 6.46 -4.37
N GLN A 418 -2.18 6.77 -3.07
CA GLN A 418 -1.28 7.81 -2.55
C GLN A 418 0.19 7.41 -2.67
N ALA A 419 0.49 6.10 -2.64
CA ALA A 419 1.84 5.58 -2.77
C ALA A 419 2.48 5.88 -4.14
N ALA A 420 1.66 6.11 -5.18
CA ALA A 420 2.12 6.53 -6.51
C ALA A 420 2.90 7.86 -6.50
N LEU A 421 2.77 8.63 -5.41
CA LEU A 421 3.39 9.94 -5.22
C LEU A 421 4.58 9.91 -4.26
N LEU A 422 4.95 8.74 -3.75
CA LEU A 422 6.15 8.59 -2.94
C LEU A 422 7.38 8.74 -3.81
N ASP A 423 8.41 9.39 -3.26
CA ASP A 423 9.69 9.41 -3.93
C ASP A 423 10.29 8.00 -3.98
N ALA A 424 10.85 7.63 -5.13
CA ALA A 424 11.40 6.29 -5.34
C ALA A 424 12.59 5.97 -4.41
N SER A 425 13.22 6.98 -3.80
CA SER A 425 14.27 6.78 -2.80
C SER A 425 13.75 6.35 -1.42
N GLU A 426 12.45 6.54 -1.13
CA GLU A 426 11.87 6.31 0.20
C GLU A 426 11.48 4.85 0.49
N TRP A 427 11.31 4.01 -0.53
CA TRP A 427 10.74 2.66 -0.39
C TRP A 427 11.37 1.67 -1.38
N LEU A 428 11.21 0.37 -1.12
CA LEU A 428 11.69 -0.68 -2.03
C LEU A 428 10.59 -1.17 -2.96
N ASN A 429 10.95 -1.37 -4.23
CA ASN A 429 10.09 -1.94 -5.25
C ASN A 429 10.54 -3.36 -5.63
N ASP A 430 9.75 -4.03 -6.47
CA ASP A 430 10.02 -5.38 -6.98
C ASP A 430 10.42 -5.39 -8.45
N ARG A 431 11.02 -4.28 -8.94
CA ARG A 431 11.42 -4.17 -10.36
C ARG A 431 12.38 -5.26 -10.79
N ALA A 432 13.30 -5.65 -9.91
CA ALA A 432 14.25 -6.72 -10.14
C ALA A 432 13.59 -8.08 -10.44
N ASN A 433 12.33 -8.28 -10.04
CA ASN A 433 11.57 -9.50 -10.32
C ASN A 433 10.50 -9.29 -11.42
N LEU A 434 10.05 -8.05 -11.64
CA LEU A 434 9.18 -7.68 -12.76
C LEU A 434 9.92 -7.74 -14.11
N GLU A 435 11.16 -7.24 -14.16
CA GLU A 435 12.00 -7.22 -15.38
C GLU A 435 12.14 -8.63 -16.01
N PRO A 436 12.50 -9.70 -15.28
CA PRO A 436 12.53 -11.06 -15.82
C PRO A 436 11.19 -11.55 -16.37
N PHE A 437 10.07 -11.26 -15.68
CA PHE A 437 8.74 -11.64 -16.16
C PHE A 437 8.42 -10.99 -17.51
N LEU A 438 8.72 -9.69 -17.64
CA LEU A 438 8.54 -8.95 -18.90
C LEU A 438 9.43 -9.50 -20.02
N ALA A 439 10.58 -10.11 -19.67
CA ALA A 439 11.46 -10.81 -20.60
C ALA A 439 11.04 -12.27 -20.89
N GLY A 440 9.91 -12.74 -20.32
CA GLY A 440 9.35 -14.07 -20.58
C GLY A 440 9.66 -15.13 -19.53
N ALA A 441 10.30 -14.78 -18.41
CA ALA A 441 10.46 -15.71 -17.29
C ALA A 441 9.12 -16.05 -16.63
N ALA A 442 9.06 -17.19 -15.95
CA ALA A 442 7.90 -17.55 -15.14
C ALA A 442 7.63 -16.46 -14.08
N PRO A 443 6.36 -16.14 -13.81
CA PRO A 443 6.04 -15.15 -12.79
C PRO A 443 6.48 -15.62 -11.41
N GLY A 444 6.72 -14.65 -10.53
CA GLY A 444 6.81 -14.91 -9.09
C GLY A 444 5.43 -15.25 -8.53
N ASP A 445 4.81 -14.30 -7.82
CA ASP A 445 3.46 -14.48 -7.28
C ASP A 445 2.44 -13.73 -8.15
N GLY A 446 1.30 -14.38 -8.41
CA GLY A 446 0.12 -13.74 -8.98
C GLY A 446 -0.80 -13.15 -7.90
N PHE A 447 -2.04 -12.87 -8.29
CA PHE A 447 -3.06 -12.44 -7.35
C PHE A 447 -3.43 -13.54 -6.36
N ASP A 448 -3.75 -13.11 -5.15
CA ASP A 448 -4.48 -13.90 -4.17
C ASP A 448 -5.90 -14.16 -4.69
N GLY A 449 -6.31 -15.42 -4.66
CA GLY A 449 -7.64 -15.86 -5.07
C GLY A 449 -8.70 -15.68 -3.99
N ASP A 450 -8.33 -15.31 -2.76
CA ASP A 450 -9.27 -15.10 -1.67
C ASP A 450 -10.20 -13.90 -1.93
N LEU A 451 -11.31 -13.86 -1.20
CA LEU A 451 -12.36 -12.84 -1.34
C LEU A 451 -12.41 -11.91 -0.12
N MET A 452 -12.91 -10.70 -0.34
CA MET A 452 -13.25 -9.73 0.70
C MET A 452 -14.75 -9.45 0.66
N PHE A 453 -15.38 -9.51 1.83
CA PHE A 453 -16.78 -9.28 2.04
C PHE A 453 -16.98 -7.95 2.78
N TRP A 454 -17.68 -7.03 2.13
CA TRP A 454 -17.93 -5.71 2.65
C TRP A 454 -19.24 -5.71 3.44
N TYR A 455 -19.32 -4.91 4.51
CA TYR A 455 -20.55 -4.78 5.30
C TYR A 455 -21.75 -4.19 4.52
N ASP A 456 -21.51 -3.60 3.36
CA ASP A 456 -22.53 -3.10 2.45
C ASP A 456 -22.91 -4.10 1.34
N GLY A 457 -22.49 -5.36 1.48
CA GLY A 457 -22.86 -6.47 0.62
C GLY A 457 -21.90 -6.74 -0.53
N ARG A 458 -21.02 -5.80 -0.91
CA ARG A 458 -20.06 -6.03 -2.00
C ARG A 458 -19.13 -7.20 -1.71
N VAL A 459 -18.82 -7.99 -2.74
CA VAL A 459 -17.83 -9.07 -2.68
C VAL A 459 -16.76 -8.85 -3.74
N THR A 460 -15.51 -8.70 -3.32
CA THR A 460 -14.38 -8.32 -4.19
C THR A 460 -13.19 -9.26 -4.02
N SER A 461 -12.24 -9.23 -4.96
CA SER A 461 -10.96 -9.92 -4.79
C SER A 461 -10.14 -9.30 -3.65
N PHE A 462 -9.41 -10.14 -2.93
CA PHE A 462 -8.48 -9.73 -1.88
C PHE A 462 -7.29 -8.91 -2.42
N SER A 463 -6.79 -9.22 -3.62
CA SER A 463 -5.68 -8.47 -4.24
C SER A 463 -6.11 -7.18 -4.94
N ALA A 464 -7.39 -7.04 -5.30
CA ALA A 464 -7.88 -5.92 -6.09
C ALA A 464 -9.37 -5.67 -5.83
N VAL A 465 -9.67 -4.65 -5.03
CA VAL A 465 -11.05 -4.29 -4.67
C VAL A 465 -11.93 -3.88 -5.86
N HIS A 466 -11.34 -3.46 -6.97
CA HIS A 466 -12.08 -3.15 -8.20
C HIS A 466 -12.49 -4.37 -9.01
N LEU A 467 -11.99 -5.57 -8.65
CA LEU A 467 -12.43 -6.83 -9.22
C LEU A 467 -13.56 -7.39 -8.34
N ALA A 468 -14.80 -7.06 -8.67
CA ALA A 468 -15.99 -7.52 -7.96
C ALA A 468 -16.57 -8.82 -8.54
N PHE A 469 -17.23 -9.60 -7.68
CA PHE A 469 -17.91 -10.86 -8.03
C PHE A 469 -19.43 -10.79 -7.83
N GLY A 470 -19.93 -9.71 -7.21
CA GLY A 470 -21.35 -9.46 -7.01
C GLY A 470 -21.60 -8.63 -5.75
N ASN A 471 -22.88 -8.51 -5.40
CA ASN A 471 -23.36 -7.94 -4.15
C ASN A 471 -24.29 -8.95 -3.47
N LEU A 472 -24.08 -9.24 -2.18
CA LEU A 472 -24.90 -10.16 -1.38
C LEU A 472 -26.37 -9.74 -1.22
N ASP A 473 -26.70 -8.48 -1.51
CA ASP A 473 -28.08 -7.99 -1.54
C ASP A 473 -28.81 -8.44 -2.83
N ASP A 474 -28.07 -8.56 -3.94
CA ASP A 474 -28.62 -8.82 -5.29
C ASP A 474 -28.35 -10.27 -5.77
N ASP A 475 -27.24 -10.86 -5.31
CA ASP A 475 -26.76 -12.16 -5.73
C ASP A 475 -26.61 -13.11 -4.52
N PRO A 476 -27.17 -14.33 -4.57
CA PRO A 476 -26.92 -15.32 -3.53
C PRO A 476 -25.45 -15.74 -3.55
N ILE A 477 -24.92 -16.11 -2.38
CA ILE A 477 -23.50 -16.48 -2.22
C ILE A 477 -23.05 -17.57 -3.19
N ASP A 478 -23.89 -18.58 -3.46
CA ASP A 478 -23.55 -19.67 -4.37
C ASP A 478 -23.29 -19.19 -5.80
N ARG A 479 -24.00 -18.13 -6.24
CA ARG A 479 -23.76 -17.49 -7.53
C ARG A 479 -22.44 -16.74 -7.55
N ILE A 480 -22.14 -16.00 -6.49
CA ILE A 480 -20.86 -15.29 -6.33
C ILE A 480 -19.68 -16.28 -6.33
N LEU A 481 -19.80 -17.40 -5.60
CA LEU A 481 -18.79 -18.45 -5.58
C LEU A 481 -18.66 -19.18 -6.91
N SER A 482 -19.77 -19.37 -7.63
CA SER A 482 -19.75 -19.92 -8.98
C SER A 482 -18.99 -19.01 -9.94
N ARG A 483 -19.25 -17.70 -9.91
CA ARG A 483 -18.51 -16.71 -10.70
C ARG A 483 -17.03 -16.73 -10.38
N HIS A 484 -16.66 -16.73 -9.11
CA HIS A 484 -15.27 -16.83 -8.67
C HIS A 484 -14.53 -18.03 -9.29
N ARG A 485 -15.15 -19.22 -9.30
CA ARG A 485 -14.56 -20.41 -9.93
C ARG A 485 -14.45 -20.31 -11.44
N ARG A 486 -15.46 -19.73 -12.09
CA ARG A 486 -15.59 -19.65 -13.56
C ARG A 486 -14.80 -18.51 -14.18
N ASP A 487 -14.35 -17.54 -13.39
CA ASP A 487 -13.76 -16.30 -13.88
C ASP A 487 -12.39 -16.53 -14.54
N PRO A 488 -12.31 -16.42 -15.89
CA PRO A 488 -11.06 -16.67 -16.60
C PRO A 488 -10.05 -15.54 -16.38
N LEU A 489 -10.50 -14.32 -16.06
CA LEU A 489 -9.62 -13.21 -15.73
C LEU A 489 -8.97 -13.43 -14.37
N LEU A 490 -9.73 -13.84 -13.35
CA LEU A 490 -9.17 -14.20 -12.05
C LEU A 490 -8.14 -15.33 -12.20
N ALA A 491 -8.48 -16.39 -12.95
CA ALA A 491 -7.56 -17.50 -13.20
C ALA A 491 -6.24 -17.03 -13.85
N ALA A 492 -6.32 -16.13 -14.83
CA ALA A 492 -5.15 -15.54 -15.46
C ALA A 492 -4.36 -14.61 -14.52
N LEU A 493 -5.02 -13.85 -13.64
CA LEU A 493 -4.35 -12.98 -12.66
C LEU A 493 -3.62 -13.78 -11.56
N ARG A 494 -4.14 -14.95 -11.17
CA ARG A 494 -3.47 -15.87 -10.23
C ARG A 494 -2.22 -16.51 -10.82
N ARG A 495 -2.16 -16.67 -12.14
CA ARG A 495 -1.04 -17.28 -12.89
C ARG A 495 -0.72 -16.43 -14.12
N PRO A 496 -0.16 -15.22 -13.92
CA PRO A 496 -0.03 -14.24 -14.99
C PRO A 496 0.95 -14.72 -16.06
N THR A 497 0.62 -14.43 -17.31
CA THR A 497 1.49 -14.65 -18.47
C THR A 497 1.52 -13.39 -19.33
N LEU A 498 2.49 -13.28 -20.24
CA LEU A 498 2.57 -12.16 -21.19
C LEU A 498 1.31 -12.01 -22.05
N ARG A 499 0.50 -13.08 -22.19
CA ARG A 499 -0.80 -13.02 -22.88
C ARG A 499 -1.71 -11.94 -22.29
N LEU A 500 -1.72 -11.72 -20.98
CA LEU A 500 -2.53 -10.66 -20.36
C LEU A 500 -2.12 -9.27 -20.85
N LEU A 501 -0.81 -9.04 -21.04
CA LEU A 501 -0.30 -7.76 -21.53
C LEU A 501 -0.69 -7.55 -23.00
N HIS A 502 -0.59 -8.60 -23.82
CA HIS A 502 -1.03 -8.53 -25.21
C HIS A 502 -2.52 -8.21 -25.33
N LEU A 503 -3.38 -8.89 -24.56
CA LEU A 503 -4.82 -8.64 -24.57
C LEU A 503 -5.19 -7.24 -24.08
N TYR A 504 -4.44 -6.69 -23.12
CA TYR A 504 -4.60 -5.30 -22.70
C TYR A 504 -4.28 -4.32 -23.83
N GLY A 505 -3.20 -4.57 -24.57
CA GLY A 505 -2.74 -3.75 -25.70
C GLY A 505 -3.75 -3.66 -26.86
N GLU A 506 -4.72 -4.56 -26.92
CA GLU A 506 -5.79 -4.53 -27.94
C GLU A 506 -6.81 -3.41 -27.69
N VAL A 507 -6.97 -2.97 -26.44
CA VAL A 507 -7.95 -1.94 -26.04
C VAL A 507 -7.32 -0.66 -25.54
N ARG A 508 -6.02 -0.66 -25.25
CA ARG A 508 -5.28 0.48 -24.69
C ARG A 508 -3.89 0.59 -25.32
N ASN A 509 -3.46 1.81 -25.57
CA ASN A 509 -2.17 2.13 -26.22
C ASN A 509 -1.07 2.58 -25.25
N ASP A 510 -1.31 2.50 -23.94
CA ASP A 510 -0.43 2.99 -22.88
C ASP A 510 0.35 1.88 -22.14
N LEU A 511 0.30 0.64 -22.64
CA LEU A 511 0.95 -0.52 -22.01
C LEU A 511 2.44 -0.30 -21.72
N GLU A 512 3.17 0.32 -22.64
CA GLU A 512 4.60 0.62 -22.44
C GLU A 512 4.80 1.62 -21.29
N ALA A 513 3.96 2.64 -21.19
CA ALA A 513 4.01 3.61 -20.11
C ALA A 513 3.68 2.97 -18.76
N LEU A 514 2.67 2.10 -18.71
CA LEU A 514 2.32 1.34 -17.50
C LEU A 514 3.44 0.38 -17.10
N THR A 515 3.99 -0.35 -18.06
CA THR A 515 5.09 -1.28 -17.86
C THR A 515 6.36 -0.58 -17.40
N ARG A 516 6.61 0.68 -17.77
CA ARG A 516 7.74 1.49 -17.24
C ARG A 516 7.49 2.06 -15.85
N ARG A 517 6.23 2.31 -15.46
CA ARG A 517 5.86 2.91 -14.16
C ARG A 517 5.55 1.91 -13.06
N ALA A 518 5.15 0.69 -13.40
CA ALA A 518 4.86 -0.36 -12.44
C ALA A 518 5.99 -0.55 -11.42
N THR A 519 5.66 -1.00 -10.22
CA THR A 519 6.66 -1.14 -9.14
C THR A 519 6.89 -2.60 -8.80
N SER A 520 5.97 -3.46 -9.22
CA SER A 520 5.93 -4.89 -9.00
C SER A 520 4.99 -5.52 -10.03
N LEU A 521 4.99 -6.85 -10.15
CA LEU A 521 4.00 -7.56 -10.95
C LEU A 521 2.58 -7.37 -10.40
N PRO A 522 2.31 -7.50 -9.08
CA PRO A 522 1.00 -7.17 -8.51
C PRO A 522 0.51 -5.75 -8.85
N HIS A 523 1.39 -4.73 -8.77
CA HIS A 523 1.04 -3.37 -9.17
C HIS A 523 0.68 -3.31 -10.67
N LEU A 524 1.46 -3.93 -11.55
CA LEU A 524 1.15 -3.95 -12.98
C LEU A 524 -0.24 -4.56 -13.23
N LEU A 525 -0.49 -5.76 -12.69
CA LEU A 525 -1.77 -6.46 -12.84
C LEU A 525 -2.96 -5.68 -12.26
N HIS A 526 -2.76 -5.03 -11.11
CA HIS A 526 -3.75 -4.15 -10.49
C HIS A 526 -4.09 -3.00 -11.45
N THR A 527 -3.08 -2.32 -11.98
CA THR A 527 -3.25 -1.16 -12.87
C THR A 527 -3.92 -1.53 -14.20
N LEU A 528 -3.55 -2.67 -14.81
CA LEU A 528 -4.14 -3.14 -16.07
C LEU A 528 -5.64 -3.43 -15.93
N THR A 529 -6.13 -3.72 -14.72
CA THR A 529 -7.51 -4.18 -14.49
C THR A 529 -8.41 -3.12 -13.84
N ARG A 530 -7.93 -1.88 -13.65
CA ARG A 530 -8.70 -0.84 -12.95
C ARG A 530 -9.96 -0.42 -13.69
N ASP A 531 -9.93 -0.39 -15.02
CA ASP A 531 -11.04 0.05 -15.84
C ASP A 531 -12.00 -1.12 -16.14
N ALA A 532 -13.31 -0.91 -15.92
CA ALA A 532 -14.33 -1.94 -16.08
C ALA A 532 -14.40 -2.49 -17.51
N GLU A 533 -14.31 -1.61 -18.52
CA GLU A 533 -14.27 -2.00 -19.93
C GLU A 533 -13.08 -2.90 -20.26
N VAL A 534 -11.92 -2.62 -19.65
CA VAL A 534 -10.73 -3.44 -19.84
C VAL A 534 -10.94 -4.82 -19.19
N ARG A 535 -11.49 -4.89 -17.98
CA ARG A 535 -11.83 -6.18 -17.35
C ARG A 535 -12.78 -7.00 -18.21
N LEU A 536 -13.84 -6.37 -18.74
CA LEU A 536 -14.79 -7.02 -19.63
C LEU A 536 -14.12 -7.57 -20.90
N HIS A 537 -13.31 -6.75 -21.56
CA HIS A 537 -12.54 -7.15 -22.74
C HIS A 537 -11.62 -8.34 -22.46
N LEU A 538 -10.81 -8.26 -21.39
CA LEU A 538 -9.91 -9.33 -20.99
C LEU A 538 -10.69 -10.62 -20.70
N THR A 539 -11.82 -10.54 -19.97
CA THR A 539 -12.66 -11.71 -19.70
C THR A 539 -13.20 -12.34 -20.98
N ARG A 540 -13.75 -11.55 -21.93
CA ARG A 540 -14.21 -12.06 -23.25
C ARG A 540 -13.10 -12.78 -24.00
N ARG A 541 -11.94 -12.15 -24.13
CA ARG A 541 -10.81 -12.70 -24.89
C ARG A 541 -10.19 -13.94 -24.25
N LEU A 542 -10.19 -14.02 -22.93
CA LEU A 542 -9.74 -15.21 -22.21
C LEU A 542 -10.76 -16.35 -22.28
N ALA A 543 -12.06 -16.03 -22.30
CA ALA A 543 -13.14 -17.00 -22.52
C ALA A 543 -13.25 -17.50 -23.97
N GLY A 544 -12.55 -16.86 -24.92
CA GLY A 544 -12.65 -17.18 -26.35
C GLY A 544 -13.88 -16.57 -27.05
N CYS A 545 -14.49 -15.54 -26.45
CA CYS A 545 -15.61 -14.81 -27.03
C CYS A 545 -15.10 -13.66 -27.93
N ASP A 546 -15.69 -13.52 -29.12
CA ASP A 546 -15.42 -12.41 -30.04
C ASP A 546 -16.03 -11.10 -29.49
N PRO A 547 -15.28 -10.00 -29.38
CA PRO A 547 -15.79 -8.72 -28.90
C PRO A 547 -16.92 -8.12 -29.75
N THR A 548 -17.14 -8.61 -30.98
CA THR A 548 -18.24 -8.19 -31.86
C THR A 548 -19.58 -8.88 -31.58
N VAL A 549 -19.59 -9.92 -30.73
CA VAL A 549 -20.81 -10.65 -30.36
C VAL A 549 -21.32 -10.14 -29.03
N THR A 550 -22.29 -9.24 -29.06
CA THR A 550 -23.07 -8.86 -27.88
C THR A 550 -23.91 -10.07 -27.46
N VAL A 551 -23.66 -10.63 -26.27
CA VAL A 551 -24.54 -11.66 -25.71
C VAL A 551 -25.85 -10.97 -25.36
N VAL A 552 -26.86 -11.13 -26.22
CA VAL A 552 -28.20 -10.59 -26.00
C VAL A 552 -28.79 -11.25 -24.75
N ARG A 553 -29.05 -10.44 -23.72
CA ARG A 553 -29.80 -10.82 -22.53
C ARG A 553 -31.23 -11.18 -22.93
N GLU A 554 -31.65 -12.43 -22.77
CA GLU A 554 -33.08 -12.72 -22.62
C GLU A 554 -33.50 -12.38 -21.18
N SER A 555 -34.43 -11.42 -21.05
CA SER A 555 -35.04 -11.06 -19.76
C SER A 555 -36.06 -12.12 -19.33
N PRO A 556 -36.00 -12.62 -18.09
CA PRO A 556 -37.06 -13.48 -17.57
C PRO A 556 -38.14 -12.62 -16.92
N SER A 557 -39.31 -12.49 -17.56
CA SER A 557 -40.59 -12.23 -16.86
C SER A 557 -41.76 -12.08 -17.84
N ALA A 558 -42.65 -13.06 -17.81
CA ALA A 558 -44.09 -12.78 -17.78
C ALA A 558 -44.80 -13.90 -17.01
N ILE A 559 -44.73 -13.82 -15.68
CA ILE A 559 -45.79 -14.39 -14.84
C ILE A 559 -46.99 -13.46 -15.02
N GLN A 560 -47.97 -13.91 -15.80
CA GLN A 560 -49.26 -13.23 -15.93
C GLN A 560 -50.28 -13.99 -15.09
N MET A 561 -50.57 -13.48 -13.90
CA MET A 561 -51.80 -13.80 -13.18
C MET A 561 -52.85 -12.74 -13.50
N GLY A 562 -54.06 -13.19 -13.85
CA GLY A 562 -55.29 -12.48 -13.46
C GLY A 562 -56.31 -12.14 -14.54
N SER A 563 -57.18 -13.12 -14.82
CA SER A 563 -58.63 -12.98 -15.04
C SER A 563 -59.18 -12.22 -16.26
N ARG A 564 -59.96 -12.94 -17.09
CA ARG A 564 -61.40 -12.66 -17.30
C ARG A 564 -62.09 -13.84 -18.01
N SER A 565 -63.30 -14.10 -17.53
CA SER A 565 -64.31 -15.07 -17.97
C SER A 565 -64.82 -14.87 -19.40
N ARG A 566 -65.15 -15.96 -20.12
CA ARG A 566 -66.52 -16.38 -20.52
C ARG A 566 -66.48 -17.36 -21.72
N SER A 567 -67.17 -18.49 -21.52
CA SER A 567 -68.12 -19.20 -22.40
C SER A 567 -67.72 -19.86 -23.74
N GLU A 568 -68.36 -21.01 -23.95
CA GLU A 568 -68.66 -21.77 -25.19
C GLU A 568 -67.64 -22.85 -25.58
N ALA A 569 -67.93 -24.14 -25.28
CA ALA A 569 -68.66 -25.12 -26.10
C ALA A 569 -67.76 -25.61 -27.27
N VAL A 570 -67.16 -26.81 -27.20
CA VAL A 570 -67.70 -28.17 -27.41
C VAL A 570 -66.67 -29.18 -26.89
#